data_AF-A0A4R4KRN2-F1
#
_entry.id   AF-A0A4R4KRN2-F1
#
_cell.length_a   1.000
_cell.length_b   1.000
_cell.length_c   1.000
_cell.angle_alpha   90.00
_cell.angle_beta   90.00
_cell.angle_gamma   90.00
#
_symmetry.space_group_name_H-M   'P 1'
#
loop_
_entity.id
_entity.type
_entity.pdbx_description
1 polymer ?
#
loop_
_entity_poly.entity_id
_entity_poly.type
_entity_poly.pdbx_seq_one_letter_code
_entity_poly.pdbx_strand_id
1 'polypeptide(L)'
;MHDFARLLKESWTLVEENRERLSGHFYARLFLLDPELRKLFPVEMTGQGDRLLNAIVTATQVVDDPESFEEYLRSLGRDHRKYHVDRAHYETMGVALLDALRSTAGDSWNLEYDQAWRDAYGAIAEKMLAGAAADENPPYWHAEVLTHERYGPDTAVLTIRALQTPLIWKAGQYVSVEVPRHLPRVWRTYSVANAPNDDNLLEFHVRTPAGAAGWVSGALVRRTKPGDLIRVAAPMGSMTLDRDSNRDILCVAGGVGLAPIKALVEDLTTWNRTRWVHVFYGARNRDELYGLAGLADLVAAHPWLSVTPACSEDPDFDGEQGDVSEVVTRYGPWTSHDCYVSGSAPMVRATLRALAEDEVPPSHIRYDTFGAG
;
A
#
# COMPACT_ATOMS: atom_id res chain seq x y z
N MET A 1 27.55 -12.56 0.52
CA MET A 1 26.47 -11.63 0.94
C MET A 1 26.99 -10.22 1.22
N HIS A 2 27.99 -10.00 2.09
CA HIS A 2 28.53 -8.65 2.35
C HIS A 2 29.07 -7.93 1.10
N ASP A 3 29.75 -8.66 0.20
CA ASP A 3 30.29 -8.05 -1.02
C ASP A 3 29.20 -7.64 -2.02
N PHE A 4 28.15 -8.47 -2.15
CA PHE A 4 27.03 -8.23 -3.06
C PHE A 4 26.21 -6.98 -2.69
N ALA A 5 25.81 -6.84 -1.43
CA ALA A 5 25.06 -5.68 -0.96
C ALA A 5 25.86 -4.39 -1.08
N ARG A 6 27.18 -4.47 -0.85
CA ARG A 6 28.11 -3.35 -1.02
C ARG A 6 28.16 -2.90 -2.49
N LEU A 7 28.33 -3.82 -3.44
CA LEU A 7 28.36 -3.51 -4.88
C LEU A 7 27.07 -2.82 -5.36
N LEU A 8 25.89 -3.29 -4.92
CA LEU A 8 24.61 -2.64 -5.27
C LEU A 8 24.51 -1.22 -4.69
N LYS A 9 24.95 -1.00 -3.45
CA LYS A 9 24.94 0.33 -2.82
C LYS A 9 25.93 1.28 -3.49
N GLU A 10 27.17 0.87 -3.70
CA GLU A 10 28.22 1.68 -4.35
C GLU A 10 27.87 2.04 -5.79
N SER A 11 27.28 1.12 -6.55
CA SER A 11 26.86 1.40 -7.92
C SER A 11 25.59 2.26 -7.97
N TRP A 12 24.72 2.19 -6.96
CA TRP A 12 23.54 3.04 -6.86
C TRP A 12 23.90 4.52 -6.63
N THR A 13 24.91 4.82 -5.80
CA THR A 13 25.36 6.21 -5.56
C THR A 13 25.85 6.90 -6.85
N LEU A 14 26.29 6.14 -7.85
CA LEU A 14 26.69 6.68 -9.16
C LEU A 14 25.50 7.23 -9.97
N VAL A 15 24.29 6.76 -9.71
CA VAL A 15 23.10 7.08 -10.52
C VAL A 15 22.03 7.86 -9.77
N GLU A 16 22.08 7.89 -8.43
CA GLU A 16 21.01 8.42 -7.58
C GLU A 16 20.77 9.92 -7.73
N GLU A 17 21.76 10.71 -8.14
CA GLU A 17 21.60 12.14 -8.41
C GLU A 17 20.97 12.41 -9.79
N ASN A 18 21.01 11.42 -10.70
CA ASN A 18 20.59 11.53 -12.10
C ASN A 18 19.32 10.72 -12.41
N ARG A 19 18.37 10.69 -11.46
CA ARG A 19 17.13 9.89 -11.52
C ARG A 19 16.31 10.11 -12.78
N GLU A 20 16.11 11.37 -13.18
CA GLU A 20 15.33 11.72 -14.37
C GLU A 20 15.96 11.11 -15.63
N ARG A 21 17.28 11.28 -15.80
CA ARG A 21 18.03 10.70 -16.92
C ARG A 21 17.97 9.17 -16.90
N LEU A 22 18.17 8.54 -15.75
CA LEU A 22 18.12 7.08 -15.61
C LEU A 22 16.75 6.52 -16.05
N SER A 23 15.67 7.10 -15.53
CA SER A 23 14.32 6.66 -15.88
C SER A 23 13.95 6.93 -17.34
N GLY A 24 14.37 8.08 -17.89
CA GLY A 24 14.16 8.43 -19.29
C GLY A 24 14.88 7.46 -20.23
N HIS A 25 16.15 7.14 -19.94
CA HIS A 25 16.91 6.15 -20.71
C HIS A 25 16.28 4.77 -20.62
N PHE A 26 15.88 4.34 -19.41
CA PHE A 26 15.21 3.05 -19.22
C PHE A 26 13.98 2.90 -20.12
N TYR A 27 13.03 3.84 -20.07
CA TYR A 27 11.80 3.73 -20.86
C TYR A 27 12.06 3.88 -22.36
N ALA A 28 12.96 4.78 -22.76
CA ALA A 28 13.35 4.91 -24.16
C ALA A 28 13.95 3.59 -24.67
N ARG A 29 14.85 2.98 -23.91
CA ARG A 29 15.47 1.71 -24.26
C ARG A 29 14.47 0.56 -24.29
N LEU A 30 13.58 0.49 -23.29
CA LEU A 30 12.53 -0.52 -23.19
C LEU A 30 11.65 -0.54 -24.44
N PHE A 31 11.13 0.62 -24.84
CA PHE A 31 10.22 0.72 -25.99
C PHE A 31 10.93 0.65 -27.34
N LEU A 32 12.24 0.89 -27.39
CA LEU A 32 13.06 0.60 -28.58
C LEU A 32 13.34 -0.89 -28.75
N LEU A 33 13.54 -1.63 -27.64
CA LEU A 33 13.76 -3.07 -27.67
C LEU A 33 12.47 -3.83 -28.00
N ASP A 34 11.34 -3.39 -27.42
CA ASP A 34 10.03 -3.97 -27.65
C ASP A 34 8.95 -2.86 -27.65
N PRO A 35 8.52 -2.40 -28.84
CA PRO A 35 7.49 -1.37 -28.95
C PRO A 35 6.11 -1.78 -28.39
N GLU A 36 5.80 -3.07 -28.34
CA GLU A 36 4.50 -3.57 -27.88
C GLU A 36 4.32 -3.36 -26.36
N LEU A 37 5.42 -3.37 -25.61
CA LEU A 37 5.44 -3.06 -24.17
C LEU A 37 4.83 -1.70 -23.84
N ARG A 38 4.84 -0.74 -24.77
CA ARG A 38 4.23 0.58 -24.54
C ARG A 38 2.76 0.50 -24.15
N LYS A 39 2.04 -0.54 -24.61
CA LYS A 39 0.61 -0.77 -24.33
C LYS A 39 0.33 -1.18 -22.89
N LEU A 40 1.36 -1.58 -22.14
CA LEU A 40 1.25 -1.97 -20.73
C LEU A 40 1.29 -0.78 -19.77
N PHE A 41 1.76 0.38 -20.25
CA PHE A 41 1.93 1.58 -19.44
C PHE A 41 0.82 2.61 -19.68
N PRO A 42 0.53 3.48 -18.70
CA PRO A 42 -0.38 4.61 -18.87
C PRO A 42 -0.01 5.51 -20.06
N VAL A 43 -0.99 6.29 -20.55
CA VAL A 43 -0.73 7.29 -21.60
C VAL A 43 0.21 8.37 -21.05
N GLU A 44 -0.07 8.88 -19.86
CA GLU A 44 0.77 9.85 -19.17
C GLU A 44 1.83 9.15 -18.33
N MET A 45 3.10 9.46 -18.59
CA MET A 45 4.26 8.85 -17.92
C MET A 45 4.87 9.74 -16.83
N THR A 46 4.29 10.91 -16.55
CA THR A 46 4.75 11.82 -15.50
C THR A 46 4.78 11.11 -14.14
N GLY A 47 5.93 11.15 -13.45
CA GLY A 47 6.13 10.46 -12.16
C GLY A 47 6.27 8.94 -12.23
N GLN A 48 6.12 8.31 -13.40
CA GLN A 48 6.28 6.87 -13.56
C GLN A 48 7.75 6.43 -13.44
N GLY A 49 8.69 7.32 -13.77
CA GLY A 49 10.12 7.13 -13.51
C GLY A 49 10.42 7.04 -12.02
N ASP A 50 9.86 7.94 -11.21
CA ASP A 50 10.09 7.95 -9.75
C ASP A 50 9.61 6.67 -9.09
N ARG A 51 8.46 6.13 -9.51
CA ARG A 51 7.95 4.84 -9.04
C ARG A 51 8.91 3.68 -9.28
N LEU A 52 9.40 3.56 -10.51
CA LEU A 52 10.36 2.53 -10.88
C LEU A 52 11.60 2.62 -10.00
N LEU A 53 12.14 3.83 -9.84
CA LEU A 53 13.35 4.04 -9.05
C LEU A 53 13.11 3.78 -7.57
N ASN A 54 11.96 4.17 -7.03
CA ASN A 54 11.61 3.84 -5.64
C ASN A 54 11.51 2.33 -5.44
N ALA A 55 10.90 1.59 -6.37
CA ALA A 55 10.84 0.13 -6.29
C ALA A 55 12.24 -0.52 -6.32
N ILE A 56 13.14 0.02 -7.16
CA ILE A 56 14.54 -0.43 -7.21
C ILE A 56 15.27 -0.11 -5.90
N VAL A 57 15.12 1.10 -5.36
CA VAL A 57 15.71 1.48 -4.06
C VAL A 57 15.18 0.60 -2.93
N THR A 58 13.88 0.32 -2.90
CA THR A 58 13.29 -0.60 -1.92
C THR A 58 13.92 -1.99 -2.06
N ALA A 59 14.06 -2.51 -3.28
CA ALA A 59 14.69 -3.80 -3.50
C ALA A 59 16.17 -3.84 -3.07
N THR A 60 16.92 -2.74 -3.18
CA THR A 60 18.34 -2.68 -2.73
C THR A 60 18.49 -2.47 -1.21
N GLN A 61 17.45 -1.97 -0.54
CA GLN A 61 17.47 -1.70 0.91
C GLN A 61 17.01 -2.87 1.77
N VAL A 62 16.20 -3.80 1.24
CA VAL A 62 15.59 -4.90 2.01
C VAL A 62 16.49 -6.15 2.10
N VAL A 63 17.80 -6.00 1.93
CA VAL A 63 18.75 -7.14 2.02
C VAL A 63 18.83 -7.73 3.45
N ASP A 64 18.34 -7.02 4.46
CA ASP A 64 18.48 -7.40 5.87
C ASP A 64 17.34 -8.30 6.41
N ASP A 65 16.26 -8.54 5.64
CA ASP A 65 15.20 -9.51 5.97
C ASP A 65 14.77 -10.35 4.74
N PRO A 66 15.49 -11.45 4.44
CA PRO A 66 15.29 -12.23 3.23
C PRO A 66 13.93 -12.93 3.11
N GLU A 67 13.35 -13.39 4.23
CA GLU A 67 12.10 -14.14 4.23
C GLU A 67 10.90 -13.23 3.91
N SER A 68 10.81 -12.10 4.62
CA SER A 68 9.78 -11.09 4.34
C SER A 68 9.89 -10.53 2.92
N PHE A 69 11.13 -10.39 2.42
CA PHE A 69 11.37 -9.91 1.06
C PHE A 69 10.91 -10.91 0.00
N GLU A 70 11.18 -12.21 0.18
CA GLU A 70 10.72 -13.22 -0.76
C GLU A 70 9.19 -13.24 -0.88
N GLU A 71 8.48 -13.23 0.24
CA GLU A 71 7.00 -13.21 0.21
C GLU A 71 6.48 -11.92 -0.44
N TYR A 72 7.12 -10.78 -0.17
CA TYR A 72 6.80 -9.52 -0.84
C TYR A 72 6.95 -9.62 -2.37
N LEU A 73 8.09 -10.15 -2.86
CA LEU A 73 8.32 -10.31 -4.30
C LEU A 73 7.34 -11.28 -4.94
N ARG A 74 7.00 -12.37 -4.26
CA ARG A 74 5.95 -13.30 -4.73
C ARG A 74 4.60 -12.62 -4.81
N SER A 75 4.23 -11.85 -3.79
CA SER A 75 2.99 -11.06 -3.79
C SER A 75 2.96 -10.02 -4.90
N LEU A 76 4.09 -9.36 -5.18
CA LEU A 76 4.21 -8.41 -6.29
C LEU A 76 4.08 -9.12 -7.64
N GLY A 77 4.66 -10.32 -7.77
CA GLY A 77 4.47 -11.19 -8.93
C GLY A 77 3.01 -11.54 -9.20
N ARG A 78 2.26 -11.93 -8.15
CA ARG A 78 0.81 -12.18 -8.21
C ARG A 78 0.06 -10.96 -8.72
N ASP A 79 0.32 -9.79 -8.14
CA ASP A 79 -0.31 -8.52 -8.52
C ASP A 79 0.05 -8.08 -9.95
N HIS A 80 1.29 -8.31 -10.40
CA HIS A 80 1.75 -7.97 -11.75
C HIS A 80 1.03 -8.72 -12.87
N ARG A 81 0.35 -9.83 -12.57
CA ARG A 81 -0.48 -10.56 -13.55
C ARG A 81 -1.52 -9.64 -14.18
N LYS A 82 -2.02 -8.62 -13.48
CA LYS A 82 -2.97 -7.62 -14.01
C LYS A 82 -2.49 -6.87 -15.25
N TYR A 83 -1.17 -6.79 -15.43
CA TYR A 83 -0.54 -6.19 -16.62
C TYR A 83 -0.37 -7.19 -17.77
N HIS A 84 -0.62 -8.48 -17.55
CA HIS A 84 -0.36 -9.57 -18.49
C HIS A 84 1.11 -9.64 -18.95
N VAL A 85 2.03 -9.31 -18.03
CA VAL A 85 3.46 -9.52 -18.26
C VAL A 85 3.81 -11.01 -18.19
N ASP A 86 4.77 -11.40 -19.00
CA ASP A 86 5.32 -12.76 -19.07
C ASP A 86 6.86 -12.71 -18.94
N ARG A 87 7.50 -13.90 -18.98
CA ARG A 87 8.95 -14.02 -18.86
C ARG A 87 9.73 -13.17 -19.87
N ALA A 88 9.31 -13.12 -21.13
CA ALA A 88 10.04 -12.36 -22.16
C ALA A 88 10.03 -10.86 -21.86
N HIS A 89 8.93 -10.36 -21.29
CA HIS A 89 8.87 -8.96 -20.84
C HIS A 89 9.88 -8.66 -19.71
N TYR A 90 10.07 -9.57 -18.75
CA TYR A 90 11.11 -9.43 -17.72
C TYR A 90 12.53 -9.44 -18.34
N GLU A 91 12.80 -10.31 -19.31
CA GLU A 91 14.11 -10.34 -19.98
C GLU A 91 14.42 -8.99 -20.66
N THR A 92 13.45 -8.44 -21.40
CA THR A 92 13.59 -7.12 -22.04
C THR A 92 13.77 -5.99 -21.03
N MET A 93 13.00 -6.01 -19.93
CA MET A 93 13.14 -5.02 -18.84
C MET A 93 14.51 -5.07 -18.19
N GLY A 94 15.06 -6.27 -17.95
CA GLY A 94 16.40 -6.44 -17.39
C GLY A 94 17.50 -5.84 -18.28
N VAL A 95 17.40 -6.05 -19.60
CA VAL A 95 18.32 -5.44 -20.57
C VAL A 95 18.23 -3.92 -20.55
N ALA A 96 17.01 -3.37 -20.57
CA ALA A 96 16.79 -1.92 -20.54
C ALA A 96 17.31 -1.28 -19.25
N LEU A 97 17.11 -1.92 -18.09
CA LEU A 97 17.57 -1.43 -16.79
C LEU A 97 19.09 -1.38 -16.70
N LEU A 98 19.76 -2.47 -17.07
CA LEU A 98 21.23 -2.53 -17.03
C LEU A 98 21.87 -1.53 -18.01
N ASP A 99 21.27 -1.34 -19.18
CA ASP A 99 21.73 -0.33 -20.13
C ASP A 99 21.56 1.09 -19.59
N ALA A 100 20.44 1.37 -18.91
CA ALA A 100 20.19 2.66 -18.29
C ALA A 100 21.14 2.96 -17.13
N LEU A 101 21.41 1.97 -16.27
CA LEU A 101 22.38 2.07 -15.17
C LEU A 101 23.78 2.37 -15.72
N ARG A 102 24.25 1.58 -16.70
CA ARG A 102 25.56 1.77 -17.34
C ARG A 102 25.67 3.13 -18.02
N SER A 103 24.66 3.52 -18.79
CA SER A 103 24.66 4.80 -19.50
C SER A 103 24.65 5.99 -18.54
N THR A 104 24.01 5.86 -17.38
CA THR A 104 23.92 6.93 -16.39
C THR A 104 25.20 7.05 -15.56
N ALA A 105 25.78 5.91 -15.14
CA ALA A 105 27.02 5.88 -14.35
C ALA A 105 28.29 6.16 -15.18
N GLY A 106 28.25 5.95 -16.51
CA GLY A 106 29.37 6.26 -17.40
C GLY A 106 30.62 5.42 -17.10
N ASP A 107 31.80 6.04 -17.19
CA ASP A 107 33.10 5.37 -17.04
C ASP A 107 33.34 4.77 -15.65
N SER A 108 32.56 5.17 -14.65
CA SER A 108 32.61 4.61 -13.29
C SER A 108 31.89 3.25 -13.17
N TRP A 109 31.18 2.81 -14.21
CA TRP A 109 30.51 1.51 -14.24
C TRP A 109 31.49 0.39 -14.61
N ASN A 110 31.67 -0.59 -13.72
CA ASN A 110 32.58 -1.71 -13.93
C ASN A 110 31.84 -3.06 -14.10
N LEU A 111 32.60 -4.12 -14.41
CA LEU A 111 32.05 -5.45 -14.65
C LEU A 111 31.43 -6.08 -13.39
N GLU A 112 31.95 -5.78 -12.20
CA GLU A 112 31.43 -6.30 -10.94
C GLU A 112 30.05 -5.72 -10.63
N TYR A 113 29.84 -4.42 -10.90
CA TYR A 113 28.53 -3.77 -10.79
C TYR A 113 27.54 -4.36 -11.80
N ASP A 114 27.98 -4.58 -13.05
CA ASP A 114 27.14 -5.19 -14.09
C ASP A 114 26.65 -6.58 -13.67
N GLN A 115 27.55 -7.42 -13.15
CA GLN A 115 27.22 -8.76 -12.66
C GLN A 115 26.31 -8.71 -11.43
N ALA A 116 26.61 -7.86 -10.45
CA ALA A 116 25.79 -7.73 -9.24
C ALA A 116 24.34 -7.32 -9.57
N TRP A 117 24.14 -6.36 -10.47
CA TRP A 117 22.79 -5.95 -10.89
C TRP A 117 22.08 -7.01 -11.74
N ARG A 118 22.80 -7.77 -12.57
CA ARG A 118 22.22 -8.92 -13.30
C ARG A 118 21.70 -9.97 -12.34
N ASP A 119 22.50 -10.33 -11.34
CA ASP A 119 22.14 -11.35 -10.36
C ASP A 119 20.98 -10.88 -9.47
N ALA A 120 21.00 -9.60 -9.03
CA ALA A 120 19.91 -9.00 -8.28
C ALA A 120 18.60 -8.99 -9.07
N TYR A 121 18.65 -8.51 -10.32
CA TYR A 121 17.48 -8.47 -11.20
C TYR A 121 16.94 -9.88 -11.48
N GLY A 122 17.83 -10.83 -11.79
CA GLY A 122 17.49 -12.23 -12.04
C GLY A 122 16.77 -12.87 -10.87
N ALA A 123 17.30 -12.68 -9.65
CA ALA A 123 16.68 -13.20 -8.43
C ALA A 123 15.28 -12.58 -8.19
N ILE A 124 15.13 -11.26 -8.39
CA ILE A 124 13.83 -10.58 -8.26
C ILE A 124 12.83 -11.13 -9.29
N ALA A 125 13.22 -11.18 -10.56
CA ALA A 125 12.36 -11.66 -11.64
C ALA A 125 11.94 -13.12 -11.41
N GLU A 126 12.85 -13.99 -10.95
CA GLU A 126 12.55 -15.38 -10.63
C GLU A 126 11.47 -15.49 -9.54
N LYS A 127 11.61 -14.77 -8.43
CA LYS A 127 10.63 -14.80 -7.33
C LYS A 127 9.27 -14.23 -7.75
N MET A 128 9.26 -13.15 -8.53
CA MET A 128 8.03 -12.59 -9.09
C MET A 128 7.33 -13.56 -10.05
N LEU A 129 8.08 -14.18 -10.96
CA LEU A 129 7.55 -15.20 -11.89
C LEU A 129 7.02 -16.41 -11.12
N ALA A 130 7.71 -16.86 -10.08
CA ALA A 130 7.25 -17.95 -9.23
C ALA A 130 5.96 -17.60 -8.47
N GLY A 131 5.85 -16.38 -7.94
CA GLY A 131 4.62 -15.88 -7.33
C GLY A 131 3.46 -15.82 -8.31
N ALA A 132 3.70 -15.33 -9.53
CA ALA A 132 2.69 -15.26 -10.58
C ALA A 132 2.20 -16.66 -11.03
N ALA A 133 3.11 -17.63 -11.13
CA ALA A 133 2.80 -18.98 -11.57
C ALA A 133 2.07 -19.82 -10.51
N ALA A 134 2.29 -19.54 -9.22
CA ALA A 134 1.68 -20.26 -8.10
C ALA A 134 0.22 -19.83 -7.83
N ASP A 135 -0.24 -18.73 -8.43
CA ASP A 135 -1.57 -18.18 -8.19
C ASP A 135 -2.55 -18.58 -9.31
N GLU A 136 -3.53 -19.39 -8.95
CA GLU A 136 -4.56 -19.90 -9.86
C GLU A 136 -5.72 -18.91 -10.06
N ASN A 137 -5.78 -17.81 -9.30
CA ASN A 137 -6.81 -16.79 -9.44
C ASN A 137 -6.74 -16.09 -10.80
N PRO A 138 -7.80 -15.37 -11.23
CA PRO A 138 -7.67 -14.51 -12.40
C PRO A 138 -6.62 -13.39 -12.16
N PRO A 139 -6.03 -12.81 -13.24
CA PRO A 139 -5.12 -11.68 -13.14
C PRO A 139 -5.70 -10.44 -12.45
N TYR A 140 -7.03 -10.30 -12.54
CA TYR A 140 -7.84 -9.33 -11.84
C TYR A 140 -9.31 -9.78 -11.85
N TRP A 141 -10.07 -9.26 -10.91
CA TRP A 141 -11.52 -9.37 -10.86
C TRP A 141 -12.12 -8.13 -11.52
N HIS A 142 -13.10 -8.31 -12.38
CA HIS A 142 -14.09 -7.28 -12.59
C HIS A 142 -14.91 -7.14 -11.31
N ALA A 143 -15.27 -5.93 -10.95
CA ALA A 143 -16.09 -5.69 -9.77
C ALA A 143 -17.20 -4.68 -10.08
N GLU A 144 -18.40 -4.98 -9.62
CA GLU A 144 -19.54 -4.07 -9.71
C GLU A 144 -19.58 -3.18 -8.48
N VAL A 145 -19.71 -1.87 -8.69
CA VAL A 145 -19.97 -0.91 -7.61
C VAL A 145 -21.42 -1.03 -7.18
N LEU A 146 -21.65 -1.41 -5.93
CA LEU A 146 -22.99 -1.58 -5.37
C LEU A 146 -23.49 -0.28 -4.72
N THR A 147 -22.63 0.36 -3.93
CA THR A 147 -22.94 1.60 -3.21
C THR A 147 -21.82 2.61 -3.40
N HIS A 148 -22.20 3.89 -3.30
CA HIS A 148 -21.29 5.03 -3.38
C HIS A 148 -21.81 6.13 -2.49
N GLU A 149 -21.14 6.35 -1.37
CA GLU A 149 -21.53 7.32 -0.35
C GLU A 149 -20.47 8.41 -0.25
N ARG A 150 -20.84 9.67 -0.43
CA ARG A 150 -19.91 10.80 -0.35
C ARG A 150 -19.93 11.44 1.02
N TYR A 151 -18.75 11.65 1.58
CA TYR A 151 -18.51 12.35 2.83
C TYR A 151 -17.75 13.64 2.51
N GLY A 152 -18.52 14.71 2.29
CA GLY A 152 -17.98 15.98 1.81
C GLY A 152 -17.51 15.96 0.35
N PRO A 153 -16.66 16.92 -0.06
CA PRO A 153 -16.26 17.07 -1.46
C PRO A 153 -15.27 16.02 -1.95
N ASP A 154 -14.42 15.50 -1.05
CA ASP A 154 -13.18 14.81 -1.40
C ASP A 154 -13.10 13.37 -0.92
N THR A 155 -14.07 12.90 -0.13
CA THR A 155 -14.08 11.53 0.41
C THR A 155 -15.32 10.78 -0.06
N ALA A 156 -15.15 9.50 -0.39
CA ALA A 156 -16.25 8.58 -0.65
C ALA A 156 -15.96 7.20 -0.08
N VAL A 157 -17.02 6.52 0.36
CA VAL A 157 -17.03 5.09 0.70
C VAL A 157 -17.74 4.36 -0.43
N LEU A 158 -17.10 3.32 -0.95
CA LEU A 158 -17.66 2.48 -2.02
C LEU A 158 -17.72 1.05 -1.53
N THR A 159 -18.85 0.37 -1.75
CA THR A 159 -18.91 -1.08 -1.64
C THR A 159 -18.98 -1.67 -3.04
N ILE A 160 -18.15 -2.67 -3.29
CA ILE A 160 -18.11 -3.41 -4.55
C ILE A 160 -18.35 -4.90 -4.30
N ARG A 161 -18.70 -5.62 -5.36
CA ARG A 161 -18.68 -7.08 -5.40
C ARG A 161 -17.72 -7.55 -6.49
N ALA A 162 -16.72 -8.33 -6.12
CA ALA A 162 -15.86 -8.97 -7.11
C ALA A 162 -16.63 -10.07 -7.88
N LEU A 163 -16.42 -10.11 -9.19
CA LEU A 163 -17.11 -10.97 -10.14
C LEU A 163 -16.18 -12.11 -10.60
N GLN A 164 -16.70 -13.08 -11.35
CA GLN A 164 -16.02 -14.30 -11.80
C GLN A 164 -15.78 -15.36 -10.71
N THR A 165 -15.03 -15.03 -9.66
CA THR A 165 -14.75 -15.92 -8.52
C THR A 165 -14.68 -15.12 -7.22
N PRO A 166 -14.89 -15.75 -6.05
CA PRO A 166 -14.63 -15.10 -4.77
C PRO A 166 -13.19 -14.57 -4.71
N LEU A 167 -13.03 -13.32 -4.27
CA LEU A 167 -11.72 -12.76 -3.96
C LEU A 167 -11.47 -13.03 -2.48
N ILE A 168 -10.40 -13.75 -2.16
CA ILE A 168 -10.06 -14.09 -0.76
C ILE A 168 -8.98 -13.12 -0.27
N TRP A 169 -9.26 -12.38 0.81
CA TRP A 169 -8.32 -11.46 1.44
C TRP A 169 -8.25 -11.69 2.96
N LYS A 170 -7.28 -11.04 3.61
CA LYS A 170 -7.23 -10.89 5.07
C LYS A 170 -7.50 -9.45 5.46
N ALA A 171 -8.13 -9.23 6.60
CA ALA A 171 -8.32 -7.90 7.16
C ALA A 171 -6.97 -7.16 7.30
N GLY A 172 -6.95 -5.89 6.88
CA GLY A 172 -5.76 -5.05 6.82
C GLY A 172 -4.97 -5.12 5.50
N GLN A 173 -5.33 -6.02 4.58
CA GLN A 173 -4.75 -6.04 3.23
C GLN A 173 -5.33 -4.94 2.33
N TYR A 174 -4.60 -4.65 1.26
CA TYR A 174 -5.01 -3.74 0.19
C TYR A 174 -5.01 -4.46 -1.16
N VAL A 175 -5.69 -3.85 -2.13
CA VAL A 175 -5.75 -4.31 -3.51
C VAL A 175 -5.44 -3.14 -4.45
N SER A 176 -4.95 -3.45 -5.64
CA SER A 176 -4.87 -2.44 -6.70
C SER A 176 -6.22 -2.30 -7.40
N VAL A 177 -6.68 -1.08 -7.59
CA VAL A 177 -7.94 -0.74 -8.27
C VAL A 177 -7.64 0.05 -9.55
N GLU A 178 -8.29 -0.35 -10.64
CA GLU A 178 -8.35 0.38 -11.91
C GLU A 178 -9.81 0.80 -12.17
N VAL A 179 -9.99 1.99 -12.75
CA VAL A 179 -11.30 2.48 -13.22
C VAL A 179 -11.23 2.64 -14.74
N PRO A 180 -11.41 1.55 -15.53
CA PRO A 180 -11.06 1.54 -16.95
C PRO A 180 -11.82 2.57 -17.79
N ARG A 181 -13.06 2.89 -17.40
CA ARG A 181 -13.91 3.89 -18.07
C ARG A 181 -13.34 5.32 -17.99
N HIS A 182 -12.48 5.59 -17.01
CA HIS A 182 -11.98 6.94 -16.75
C HIS A 182 -10.47 7.05 -16.89
N LEU A 183 -9.72 6.06 -16.41
CA LEU A 183 -8.26 6.06 -16.37
C LEU A 183 -7.73 4.65 -16.67
N PRO A 184 -7.79 4.20 -17.94
CA PRO A 184 -7.30 2.87 -18.30
C PRO A 184 -5.80 2.75 -18.05
N ARG A 185 -5.36 1.57 -17.62
CA ARG A 185 -3.99 1.19 -17.24
C ARG A 185 -3.41 1.93 -16.03
N VAL A 186 -4.20 2.76 -15.33
CA VAL A 186 -3.77 3.41 -14.10
C VAL A 186 -4.34 2.68 -12.91
N TRP A 187 -3.45 2.01 -12.17
CA TRP A 187 -3.78 1.27 -10.95
C TRP A 187 -3.35 2.06 -9.72
N ARG A 188 -4.18 2.05 -8.67
CA ARG A 188 -3.82 2.58 -7.34
C ARG A 188 -4.22 1.62 -6.25
N THR A 189 -3.41 1.53 -5.21
CA THR A 189 -3.68 0.69 -4.06
C THR A 189 -4.70 1.33 -3.13
N TYR A 190 -5.65 0.53 -2.66
CA TYR A 190 -6.63 0.90 -1.64
C TYR A 190 -6.78 -0.25 -0.66
N SER A 191 -6.70 0.05 0.64
CA SER A 191 -6.98 -0.92 1.70
C SER A 191 -8.44 -1.35 1.65
N VAL A 192 -8.68 -2.65 1.83
CA VAL A 192 -10.04 -3.16 1.99
C VAL A 192 -10.50 -2.79 3.39
N ALA A 193 -11.61 -2.05 3.49
CA ALA A 193 -12.04 -1.38 4.71
C ALA A 193 -12.91 -2.24 5.64
N ASN A 194 -13.22 -3.46 5.21
CA ASN A 194 -14.03 -4.42 5.93
C ASN A 194 -13.35 -5.79 6.04
N ALA A 195 -13.77 -6.57 7.03
CA ALA A 195 -13.31 -7.94 7.19
C ALA A 195 -13.83 -8.85 6.05
N PRO A 196 -13.13 -9.96 5.75
CA PRO A 196 -13.63 -10.99 4.83
C PRO A 196 -15.03 -11.45 5.19
N ASN A 197 -15.88 -11.63 4.18
CA ASN A 197 -17.29 -11.97 4.33
C ASN A 197 -17.76 -12.90 3.22
N ASP A 198 -18.86 -13.62 3.48
CA ASP A 198 -19.42 -14.64 2.58
C ASP A 198 -20.02 -14.03 1.30
N ASP A 199 -20.41 -12.76 1.33
CA ASP A 199 -21.02 -12.05 0.21
C ASP A 199 -20.01 -11.51 -0.81
N ASN A 200 -18.71 -11.71 -0.56
CA ASN A 200 -17.60 -11.22 -1.38
C ASN A 200 -17.69 -9.70 -1.64
N LEU A 201 -18.08 -8.96 -0.60
CA LEU A 201 -18.20 -7.50 -0.62
C LEU A 201 -16.93 -6.86 -0.11
N LEU A 202 -16.36 -5.94 -0.90
CA LEU A 202 -15.19 -5.16 -0.49
C LEU A 202 -15.61 -3.70 -0.35
N GLU A 203 -15.28 -3.11 0.78
CA GLU A 203 -15.47 -1.69 1.06
C GLU A 203 -14.16 -0.93 0.85
N PHE A 204 -14.22 0.26 0.25
CA PHE A 204 -13.07 1.14 0.07
C PHE A 204 -13.38 2.53 0.58
N HIS A 205 -12.48 3.09 1.39
CA HIS A 205 -12.52 4.50 1.77
C HIS A 205 -11.53 5.27 0.92
N VAL A 206 -12.03 6.17 0.07
CA VAL A 206 -11.24 6.86 -0.93
C VAL A 206 -11.27 8.36 -0.64
N ARG A 207 -10.08 8.97 -0.49
CA ARG A 207 -9.92 10.42 -0.45
C ARG A 207 -9.17 10.90 -1.68
N THR A 208 -9.63 12.00 -2.28
CA THR A 208 -8.90 12.69 -3.34
C THR A 208 -8.19 13.92 -2.76
N PRO A 209 -6.86 14.04 -2.90
CA PRO A 209 -6.17 15.28 -2.54
C PRO A 209 -6.63 16.45 -3.41
N ALA A 210 -6.51 17.67 -2.89
CA ALA A 210 -6.74 18.87 -3.67
C ALA A 210 -5.83 18.91 -4.92
N GLY A 211 -6.38 19.27 -6.07
CA GLY A 211 -5.65 19.29 -7.35
C GLY A 211 -5.47 17.92 -8.01
N ALA A 212 -5.86 16.81 -7.38
CA ALA A 212 -5.68 15.44 -7.92
C ALA A 212 -6.84 14.96 -8.81
N ALA A 213 -7.52 15.85 -9.53
CA ALA A 213 -8.71 15.50 -10.34
C ALA A 213 -8.41 14.50 -11.49
N GLY A 214 -7.14 14.36 -11.89
CA GLY A 214 -6.67 13.38 -12.87
C GLY A 214 -6.27 12.02 -12.31
N TRP A 215 -6.43 11.81 -10.99
CA TRP A 215 -5.99 10.58 -10.32
C TRP A 215 -7.14 9.57 -10.21
N VAL A 216 -6.80 8.29 -9.99
CA VAL A 216 -7.79 7.21 -9.78
C VAL A 216 -8.75 7.56 -8.63
N SER A 217 -8.25 8.18 -7.56
CA SER A 217 -9.07 8.69 -6.45
C SER A 217 -10.11 9.71 -6.91
N GLY A 218 -9.75 10.63 -7.81
CA GLY A 218 -10.68 11.61 -8.37
C GLY A 218 -11.79 10.95 -9.18
N ALA A 219 -11.46 9.90 -9.95
CA ALA A 219 -12.45 9.11 -10.67
C ALA A 219 -13.40 8.37 -9.71
N LEU A 220 -12.85 7.66 -8.72
CA LEU A 220 -13.61 6.91 -7.71
C LEU A 220 -14.54 7.82 -6.89
N VAL A 221 -14.05 8.97 -6.42
CA VAL A 221 -14.84 9.87 -5.55
C VAL A 221 -15.90 10.64 -6.34
N ARG A 222 -15.59 11.10 -7.55
CA ARG A 222 -16.41 12.12 -8.24
C ARG A 222 -17.15 11.62 -9.47
N ARG A 223 -16.77 10.47 -10.04
CA ARG A 223 -17.28 10.02 -11.35
C ARG A 223 -17.94 8.64 -11.30
N THR A 224 -17.40 7.74 -10.49
CA THR A 224 -17.94 6.39 -10.30
C THR A 224 -19.34 6.43 -9.69
N LYS A 225 -20.21 5.52 -10.15
CA LYS A 225 -21.60 5.36 -9.69
C LYS A 225 -21.94 3.88 -9.44
N PRO A 226 -22.97 3.58 -8.65
CA PRO A 226 -23.53 2.23 -8.58
C PRO A 226 -23.84 1.67 -9.98
N GLY A 227 -23.51 0.41 -10.20
CA GLY A 227 -23.58 -0.30 -11.48
C GLY A 227 -22.37 -0.11 -12.41
N ASP A 228 -21.40 0.75 -12.05
CA ASP A 228 -20.13 0.82 -12.78
C ASP A 228 -19.29 -0.44 -12.55
N LEU A 229 -18.55 -0.84 -13.59
CA LEU A 229 -17.57 -1.90 -13.52
C LEU A 229 -16.17 -1.32 -13.35
N ILE A 230 -15.50 -1.70 -12.26
CA ILE A 230 -14.09 -1.43 -12.00
C ILE A 230 -13.29 -2.75 -12.08
N ARG A 231 -11.97 -2.67 -11.93
CA ARG A 231 -11.13 -3.87 -11.79
C ARG A 231 -10.34 -3.82 -10.50
N VAL A 232 -10.19 -4.97 -9.88
CA VAL A 232 -9.46 -5.17 -8.62
C VAL A 232 -8.44 -6.28 -8.83
N ALA A 233 -7.19 -6.05 -8.44
CA ALA A 233 -6.11 -7.04 -8.54
C ALA A 233 -5.99 -7.88 -7.26
N ALA A 234 -5.01 -8.79 -7.26
CA ALA A 234 -4.73 -9.66 -6.12
C ALA A 234 -4.47 -8.85 -4.83
N PRO A 235 -4.95 -9.33 -3.66
CA PRO A 235 -4.66 -8.69 -2.39
C PRO A 235 -3.19 -8.83 -2.00
N MET A 236 -2.69 -7.76 -1.38
CA MET A 236 -1.32 -7.58 -0.93
C MET A 236 -1.30 -6.93 0.47
N GLY A 237 -0.13 -6.92 1.10
CA GLY A 237 0.08 -6.30 2.40
C GLY A 237 0.14 -7.31 3.54
N SER A 238 0.89 -6.95 4.57
CA SER A 238 1.22 -7.77 5.74
C SER A 238 0.71 -7.17 7.05
N MET A 239 -0.04 -6.06 7.00
CA MET A 239 -0.65 -5.42 8.17
C MET A 239 -1.88 -6.21 8.64
N THR A 240 -1.69 -7.48 8.97
CA THR A 240 -2.74 -8.42 9.41
C THR A 240 -2.56 -8.75 10.89
N LEU A 241 -3.65 -9.19 11.54
CA LEU A 241 -3.63 -9.61 12.94
C LEU A 241 -2.83 -10.91 13.12
N ASP A 242 -2.03 -10.95 14.18
CA ASP A 242 -1.48 -12.19 14.72
C ASP A 242 -2.49 -12.81 15.70
N ARG A 243 -2.99 -13.99 15.35
CA ARG A 243 -3.98 -14.73 16.14
C ARG A 243 -3.36 -15.46 17.34
N ASP A 244 -2.05 -15.71 17.30
CA ASP A 244 -1.34 -16.38 18.39
C ASP A 244 -0.85 -15.38 19.46
N SER A 245 -0.87 -14.09 19.14
CA SER A 245 -0.55 -13.02 20.09
C SER A 245 -1.67 -12.81 21.12
N ASN A 246 -1.25 -12.72 22.39
CA ASN A 246 -2.10 -12.37 23.54
C ASN A 246 -1.94 -10.91 23.98
N ARG A 247 -1.18 -10.09 23.24
CA ARG A 247 -0.94 -8.67 23.55
C ARG A 247 -2.19 -7.84 23.30
N ASP A 248 -2.44 -6.79 24.06
CA ASP A 248 -3.49 -5.84 23.70
C ASP A 248 -3.16 -5.13 22.38
N ILE A 249 -4.13 -4.46 21.76
CA ILE A 249 -3.98 -3.87 20.43
C ILE A 249 -4.11 -2.36 20.50
N LEU A 250 -3.14 -1.68 19.91
CA LEU A 250 -3.21 -0.25 19.61
C LEU A 250 -3.41 -0.06 18.12
N CYS A 251 -4.42 0.70 17.74
CA CYS A 251 -4.66 1.14 16.37
C CYS A 251 -4.62 2.67 16.31
N VAL A 252 -3.82 3.23 15.40
CA VAL A 252 -3.74 4.68 15.15
C VAL A 252 -4.09 4.95 13.70
N ALA A 253 -5.21 5.62 13.47
CA ALA A 253 -5.76 5.93 12.16
C ALA A 253 -5.79 7.44 11.91
N GLY A 254 -5.53 7.85 10.66
CA GLY A 254 -5.65 9.24 10.22
C GLY A 254 -6.41 9.38 8.91
N GLY A 255 -7.52 10.11 8.90
CA GLY A 255 -8.36 10.29 7.71
C GLY A 255 -8.86 8.96 7.14
N VAL A 256 -8.55 8.68 5.86
CA VAL A 256 -8.90 7.38 5.22
C VAL A 256 -7.99 6.22 5.62
N GLY A 257 -6.94 6.48 6.40
CA GLY A 257 -6.19 5.43 7.11
C GLY A 257 -7.06 4.64 8.10
N LEU A 258 -8.29 5.08 8.36
CA LEU A 258 -9.29 4.30 9.07
C LEU A 258 -9.62 2.99 8.35
N ALA A 259 -9.59 2.93 7.01
CA ALA A 259 -10.02 1.75 6.25
C ALA A 259 -9.42 0.43 6.75
N PRO A 260 -8.09 0.23 6.75
CA PRO A 260 -7.54 -1.04 7.21
C PRO A 260 -7.74 -1.25 8.71
N ILE A 261 -7.78 -0.19 9.53
CA ILE A 261 -8.05 -0.31 10.96
C ILE A 261 -9.47 -0.83 11.22
N LYS A 262 -10.48 -0.30 10.51
CA LYS A 262 -11.85 -0.79 10.56
C LYS A 262 -11.92 -2.27 10.20
N ALA A 263 -11.23 -2.69 9.13
CA ALA A 263 -11.19 -4.10 8.74
C ALA A 263 -10.61 -5.00 9.85
N LEU A 264 -9.52 -4.57 10.50
CA LEU A 264 -8.91 -5.32 11.62
C LEU A 264 -9.86 -5.41 12.82
N VAL A 265 -10.52 -4.32 13.18
CA VAL A 265 -11.50 -4.30 14.28
C VAL A 265 -12.69 -5.22 13.96
N GLU A 266 -13.20 -5.19 12.73
CA GLU A 266 -14.27 -6.10 12.29
C GLU A 266 -13.84 -7.57 12.36
N ASP A 267 -12.62 -7.93 11.94
CA ASP A 267 -12.13 -9.31 12.05
C ASP A 267 -12.05 -9.76 13.51
N LEU A 268 -11.59 -8.88 14.42
CA LEU A 268 -11.55 -9.15 15.85
C LEU A 268 -12.93 -9.45 16.44
N THR A 269 -14.02 -8.89 15.91
CA THR A 269 -15.38 -9.21 16.41
C THR A 269 -15.71 -10.69 16.31
N THR A 270 -15.12 -11.39 15.33
CA THR A 270 -15.43 -12.80 15.07
C THR A 270 -14.75 -13.73 16.09
N TRP A 271 -13.56 -13.38 16.58
CA TRP A 271 -12.72 -14.29 17.37
C TRP A 271 -12.09 -13.70 18.64
N ASN A 272 -11.94 -12.39 18.79
CA ASN A 272 -11.36 -11.79 19.99
C ASN A 272 -12.27 -11.99 21.20
N ARG A 273 -11.70 -12.39 22.33
CA ARG A 273 -12.42 -12.61 23.58
C ARG A 273 -11.78 -11.91 24.78
N THR A 274 -10.49 -11.58 24.72
CA THR A 274 -9.71 -11.18 25.90
C THR A 274 -8.83 -9.97 25.69
N ARG A 275 -8.47 -9.63 24.44
CA ARG A 275 -7.54 -8.54 24.14
C ARG A 275 -8.29 -7.21 24.17
N TRP A 276 -7.76 -6.23 24.89
CA TRP A 276 -8.23 -4.85 24.81
C TRP A 276 -7.77 -4.22 23.50
N VAL A 277 -8.64 -3.39 22.92
CA VAL A 277 -8.37 -2.74 21.63
C VAL A 277 -8.62 -1.24 21.78
N HIS A 278 -7.57 -0.46 21.52
CA HIS A 278 -7.60 1.00 21.57
C HIS A 278 -7.46 1.55 20.15
N VAL A 279 -8.49 2.25 19.66
CA VAL A 279 -8.47 2.92 18.36
C VAL A 279 -8.38 4.42 18.57
N PHE A 280 -7.27 5.03 18.18
CA PHE A 280 -7.13 6.48 18.08
C PHE A 280 -7.41 6.89 16.64
N TYR A 281 -8.41 7.75 16.43
CA TYR A 281 -8.80 8.19 15.09
C TYR A 281 -8.67 9.71 14.95
N GLY A 282 -7.68 10.14 14.19
CA GLY A 282 -7.33 11.54 13.99
C GLY A 282 -7.84 12.13 12.69
N ALA A 283 -8.29 13.38 12.76
CA ALA A 283 -8.44 14.24 11.61
C ALA A 283 -8.18 15.71 11.98
N ARG A 284 -8.22 16.62 11.01
CA ARG A 284 -8.11 18.05 11.29
C ARG A 284 -9.36 18.57 11.98
N ASN A 285 -10.52 18.28 11.40
CA ASN A 285 -11.81 18.79 11.83
C ASN A 285 -12.81 17.65 12.02
N ARG A 286 -13.86 17.85 12.83
CA ARG A 286 -14.85 16.80 13.13
C ARG A 286 -15.55 16.22 11.88
N ASP A 287 -15.75 17.02 10.85
CA ASP A 287 -16.40 16.59 9.60
C ASP A 287 -15.56 15.58 8.80
N GLU A 288 -14.25 15.51 9.06
CA GLU A 288 -13.37 14.52 8.44
C GLU A 288 -13.37 13.17 9.17
N LEU A 289 -13.97 13.09 10.37
CA LEU A 289 -14.12 11.86 11.15
C LEU A 289 -15.35 11.06 10.70
N TYR A 290 -15.48 10.85 9.40
CA TYR A 290 -16.68 10.31 8.75
C TYR A 290 -17.10 8.90 9.23
N GLY A 291 -16.14 8.09 9.69
CA GLY A 291 -16.38 6.71 10.13
C GLY A 291 -16.79 6.54 11.60
N LEU A 292 -16.96 7.64 12.36
CA LEU A 292 -17.23 7.54 13.80
C LEU A 292 -18.54 6.86 14.15
N ALA A 293 -19.60 7.04 13.35
CA ALA A 293 -20.88 6.39 13.62
C ALA A 293 -20.75 4.86 13.61
N GLY A 294 -20.11 4.29 12.58
CA GLY A 294 -19.88 2.86 12.50
C GLY A 294 -18.93 2.33 13.59
N LEU A 295 -17.94 3.12 13.99
CA LEU A 295 -17.09 2.77 15.14
C LEU A 295 -17.84 2.80 16.47
N ALA A 296 -18.78 3.73 16.65
CA ALA A 296 -19.61 3.81 17.86
C ALA A 296 -20.53 2.58 17.99
N ASP A 297 -21.08 2.09 16.88
CA ASP A 297 -21.87 0.85 16.87
C ASP A 297 -21.02 -0.36 17.29
N LEU A 298 -19.76 -0.43 16.82
CA LEU A 298 -18.82 -1.47 17.23
C LEU A 298 -18.47 -1.37 18.72
N VAL A 299 -18.22 -0.18 19.24
CA VAL A 299 -17.96 0.05 20.68
C VAL A 299 -19.16 -0.37 21.53
N ALA A 300 -20.38 -0.04 21.09
CA ALA A 300 -21.60 -0.42 21.81
C ALA A 300 -21.80 -1.94 21.86
N ALA A 301 -21.41 -2.66 20.81
CA ALA A 301 -21.51 -4.12 20.71
C ALA A 301 -20.36 -4.88 21.41
N HIS A 302 -19.20 -4.25 21.56
CA HIS A 302 -17.97 -4.93 21.98
C HIS A 302 -17.25 -4.19 23.13
N PRO A 303 -17.46 -4.60 24.40
CA PRO A 303 -16.90 -3.91 25.58
C PRO A 303 -15.36 -3.88 25.67
N TRP A 304 -14.65 -4.70 24.89
CA TRP A 304 -13.19 -4.72 24.83
C TRP A 304 -12.62 -3.66 23.87
N LEU A 305 -13.48 -2.96 23.12
CA LEU A 305 -13.09 -1.93 22.16
C LEU A 305 -13.31 -0.53 22.74
N SER A 306 -12.31 0.32 22.61
CA SER A 306 -12.40 1.76 22.86
C SER A 306 -11.99 2.54 21.61
N VAL A 307 -12.67 3.65 21.36
CA VAL A 307 -12.38 4.56 20.25
C VAL A 307 -12.23 5.98 20.80
N THR A 308 -11.07 6.57 20.56
CA THR A 308 -10.71 7.93 20.98
C THR A 308 -10.54 8.80 19.73
N PRO A 309 -11.55 9.61 19.37
CA PRO A 309 -11.41 10.56 18.28
C PRO A 309 -10.57 11.77 18.68
N ALA A 310 -9.76 12.27 17.74
CA ALA A 310 -8.94 13.46 17.95
C ALA A 310 -9.05 14.45 16.78
N CYS A 311 -9.15 15.74 17.10
CA CYS A 311 -9.07 16.84 16.13
C CYS A 311 -7.92 17.79 16.44
N SER A 312 -7.15 18.16 15.41
CA SER A 312 -6.02 19.09 15.56
C SER A 312 -6.34 20.55 15.21
N GLU A 313 -7.41 20.81 14.46
CA GLU A 313 -7.78 22.14 13.95
C GLU A 313 -9.26 22.50 14.27
N ASP A 314 -9.87 21.87 15.27
CA ASP A 314 -11.26 22.10 15.70
C ASP A 314 -11.36 22.34 17.22
N PRO A 315 -11.20 23.60 17.68
CA PRO A 315 -11.16 23.94 19.11
C PRO A 315 -12.44 23.62 19.88
N ASP A 316 -13.57 23.53 19.18
CA ASP A 316 -14.88 23.26 19.78
C ASP A 316 -15.21 21.75 19.76
N PHE A 317 -14.27 20.90 19.34
CA PHE A 317 -14.48 19.46 19.26
C PHE A 317 -14.55 18.85 20.67
N ASP A 318 -15.66 18.15 20.93
CA ASP A 318 -15.96 17.48 22.20
C ASP A 318 -15.29 16.09 22.23
N GLY A 319 -13.97 16.08 22.09
CA GLY A 319 -13.10 14.90 22.07
C GLY A 319 -11.64 15.30 22.30
N GLU A 320 -10.69 14.43 21.96
CA GLU A 320 -9.28 14.75 22.15
C GLU A 320 -8.83 15.88 21.21
N GLN A 321 -8.02 16.78 21.76
CA GLN A 321 -7.46 17.93 21.04
C GLN A 321 -5.98 17.69 20.74
N GLY A 322 -5.59 17.94 19.49
CA GLY A 322 -4.23 17.83 18.97
C GLY A 322 -4.07 16.78 17.86
N ASP A 323 -2.85 16.69 17.31
CA ASP A 323 -2.52 15.66 16.35
C ASP A 323 -2.59 14.27 16.99
N VAL A 324 -3.17 13.29 16.29
CA VAL A 324 -3.41 11.95 16.87
C VAL A 324 -2.13 11.26 17.33
N SER A 325 -1.00 11.54 16.67
CA SER A 325 0.33 11.05 17.06
C SER A 325 0.84 11.63 18.38
N GLU A 326 0.31 12.77 18.82
CA GLU A 326 0.58 13.37 20.14
C GLU A 326 -0.45 12.90 21.17
N VAL A 327 -1.71 12.76 20.76
CA VAL A 327 -2.77 12.26 21.66
C VAL A 327 -2.43 10.86 22.16
N VAL A 328 -1.95 9.98 21.28
CA VAL A 328 -1.63 8.58 21.65
C VAL A 328 -0.58 8.47 22.76
N THR A 329 0.34 9.43 22.91
CA THR A 329 1.38 9.38 23.96
C THR A 329 0.84 9.68 25.36
N ARG A 330 -0.32 10.35 25.46
CA ARG A 330 -0.98 10.66 26.74
C ARG A 330 -1.54 9.40 27.42
N TYR A 331 -1.70 8.33 26.67
CA TYR A 331 -2.33 7.07 27.08
C TYR A 331 -1.33 5.90 27.15
N GLY A 332 -0.09 6.09 26.69
CA GLY A 332 0.98 5.10 26.75
C GLY A 332 1.54 4.87 28.16
N PRO A 333 2.60 4.07 28.31
CA PRO A 333 3.41 3.47 27.24
C PRO A 333 2.76 2.24 26.58
N TRP A 334 3.05 2.02 25.30
CA TRP A 334 2.41 0.97 24.49
C TRP A 334 3.23 -0.32 24.33
N THR A 335 4.26 -0.53 25.15
CA THR A 335 5.24 -1.63 25.01
C THR A 335 4.65 -3.04 25.07
N SER A 336 3.49 -3.21 25.70
CA SER A 336 2.76 -4.47 25.78
C SER A 336 1.79 -4.74 24.64
N HIS A 337 1.74 -3.88 23.61
CA HIS A 337 0.72 -3.94 22.55
C HIS A 337 1.28 -4.40 21.21
N ASP A 338 0.41 -4.99 20.38
CA ASP A 338 0.59 -5.02 18.93
C ASP A 338 0.02 -3.72 18.34
N CYS A 339 0.85 -2.93 17.67
CA CYS A 339 0.52 -1.60 17.19
C CYS A 339 0.27 -1.60 15.67
N TYR A 340 -0.83 -1.00 15.23
CA TYR A 340 -1.23 -0.87 13.83
C TYR A 340 -1.42 0.61 13.48
N VAL A 341 -0.65 1.14 12.54
CA VAL A 341 -0.66 2.58 12.21
C VAL A 341 -0.99 2.78 10.74
N SER A 342 -1.99 3.60 10.42
CA SER A 342 -2.37 3.89 9.03
C SER A 342 -2.90 5.31 8.83
N GLY A 343 -2.38 5.99 7.81
CA GLY A 343 -2.82 7.32 7.41
C GLY A 343 -1.76 8.03 6.57
N SER A 344 -1.71 9.36 6.67
CA SER A 344 -0.75 10.16 5.89
C SER A 344 0.69 9.85 6.31
N ALA A 345 1.63 9.90 5.35
CA ALA A 345 3.04 9.63 5.66
C ALA A 345 3.62 10.50 6.79
N PRO A 346 3.28 11.81 6.93
CA PRO A 346 3.65 12.58 8.10
C PRO A 346 3.10 12.02 9.42
N MET A 347 1.82 11.65 9.45
CA MET A 347 1.19 11.09 10.66
C MET A 347 1.81 9.74 11.04
N VAL A 348 2.00 8.84 10.07
CA VAL A 348 2.62 7.53 10.32
C VAL A 348 4.02 7.73 10.89
N ARG A 349 4.86 8.57 10.27
CA ARG A 349 6.21 8.85 10.78
C ARG A 349 6.21 9.46 12.19
N ALA A 350 5.29 10.38 12.48
CA ALA A 350 5.18 10.98 13.81
C ALA A 350 4.79 9.94 14.86
N THR A 351 3.81 9.08 14.55
CA THR A 351 3.37 8.00 15.44
C THR A 351 4.48 6.96 15.66
N LEU A 352 5.21 6.58 14.62
CA LEU A 352 6.34 5.65 14.75
C LEU A 352 7.45 6.21 15.64
N ARG A 353 7.72 7.53 15.58
CA ARG A 353 8.68 8.18 16.48
C ARG A 353 8.18 8.14 17.93
N ALA A 354 6.91 8.46 18.16
CA ALA A 354 6.30 8.39 19.48
C ALA A 354 6.36 6.97 20.08
N LEU A 355 6.05 5.93 19.28
CA LEU A 355 6.15 4.53 19.73
C LEU A 355 7.60 4.11 19.99
N ALA A 356 8.57 4.65 19.24
CA ALA A 356 9.98 4.38 19.47
C ALA A 356 10.49 5.07 20.76
N GLU A 357 10.00 6.27 21.06
CA GLU A 357 10.28 6.98 22.33
C GLU A 357 9.70 6.22 23.54
N ASP A 358 8.56 5.55 23.36
CA ASP A 358 7.97 4.61 24.34
C ASP A 358 8.71 3.25 24.40
N GLU A 359 9.78 3.04 23.61
CA GLU A 359 10.53 1.79 23.50
C GLU A 359 9.69 0.58 23.03
N VAL A 360 8.64 0.82 22.22
CA VAL A 360 7.86 -0.27 21.62
C VAL A 360 8.74 -1.07 20.65
N PRO A 361 8.84 -2.41 20.80
CA PRO A 361 9.64 -3.23 19.90
C PRO A 361 9.19 -3.08 18.44
N PRO A 362 10.11 -2.86 17.48
CA PRO A 362 9.74 -2.71 16.06
C PRO A 362 8.94 -3.88 15.50
N SER A 363 9.19 -5.11 16.00
CA SER A 363 8.45 -6.31 15.62
C SER A 363 6.98 -6.31 16.03
N HIS A 364 6.60 -5.45 16.98
CA HIS A 364 5.20 -5.28 17.39
C HIS A 364 4.46 -4.21 16.59
N ILE A 365 5.17 -3.46 15.73
CA ILE A 365 4.58 -2.34 14.99
C ILE A 365 4.39 -2.73 13.54
N ARG A 366 3.14 -2.72 13.08
CA ARG A 366 2.76 -2.83 11.67
C ARG A 366 2.19 -1.50 11.21
N TYR A 367 2.54 -1.08 10.01
CA TYR A 367 2.03 0.18 9.45
C TYR A 367 1.92 0.10 7.94
N ASP A 368 1.01 0.89 7.39
CA ASP A 368 0.86 1.00 5.94
C ASP A 368 1.85 2.02 5.37
N THR A 369 2.53 1.65 4.29
CA THR A 369 3.50 2.51 3.60
C THR A 369 2.81 3.28 2.46
N PHE A 370 2.05 4.31 2.81
CA PHE A 370 1.50 5.21 1.79
C PHE A 370 2.56 6.20 1.31
N GLY A 371 3.29 5.82 0.26
CA GLY A 371 4.19 6.75 -0.42
C GLY A 371 5.25 6.15 -1.33
N ALA A 372 4.89 5.33 -2.31
CA ALA A 372 5.67 5.14 -3.56
C ALA A 372 4.89 4.36 -4.65
N GLY A 373 3.55 4.38 -4.61
CA GLY A 373 2.68 3.61 -5.52
C GLY A 373 2.31 4.31 -6.81
#